data_AF-A0A951M8B6-F1
#
_entry.id   AF-A0A951M8B6-F1
#
_cell.length_a   1.000
_cell.length_b   1.000
_cell.length_c   1.000
_cell.angle_alpha   90.00
_cell.angle_beta   90.00
_cell.angle_gamma   90.00
#
_symmetry.space_group_name_H-M   'P 1'
#
loop_
_entity.id
_entity.type
_entity.pdbx_description
1 polymer ?
#
loop_
_entity_poly.entity_id
_entity_poly.type
_entity_poly.pdbx_seq_one_letter_code
_entity_poly.pdbx_strand_id
1 'polypeptide(L)'
;MRRSQARDKSSVRFSDLHDDLHQQFRWQVPDHFNIAQVCMRRWAEAPASASCTALIASAPERPARHHSYAELMAQANRLSNALAALGVQRGDRVAIVLPQRFETAVAYMAVLQMGAVGMPLSQLFGPDALEYRLHDSEAVVAICDQPSLPALLDVRERCPLLRVVIGVDGAASSSGQRADLDWVALLAQEPDDFSPVRTHSEEAAVLIYTSGTTGNPKGALIPHRALIGNLSGFVCSQNWFGFDPFDASVSSAAVFWSPADWAWTGGLMDALLPTLYFGRPIVGHNGRFSPQLAFELMQQHGVTHTFLFPTALKAMMKAVPVVRPHYRLPLQAGMSAGEAVG
;
A
#
# COMPACT_ATOMS: atom_id res chain seq x y z
N MET A 1 -13.12 34.29 -0.02
CA MET A 1 -12.03 33.98 0.94
C MET A 1 -12.06 34.77 2.27
N ARG A 2 -12.90 35.80 2.47
CA ARG A 2 -12.91 36.59 3.73
C ARG A 2 -13.80 36.05 4.88
N ARG A 3 -14.41 34.86 4.75
CA ARG A 3 -15.35 34.31 5.76
C ARG A 3 -14.72 33.31 6.76
N SER A 4 -13.48 32.86 6.56
CA SER A 4 -12.86 31.81 7.40
C SER A 4 -12.10 32.35 8.62
N GLN A 5 -11.49 33.53 8.56
CA GLN A 5 -10.64 34.04 9.64
C GLN A 5 -11.37 34.71 10.83
N ALA A 6 -12.71 34.82 10.80
CA ALA A 6 -13.46 35.52 11.84
C ALA A 6 -13.85 34.63 13.03
N ARG A 7 -13.74 33.30 12.94
CA ARG A 7 -14.11 32.37 14.02
C ARG A 7 -12.97 32.07 15.01
N ASP A 8 -11.71 32.30 14.63
CA ASP A 8 -10.55 32.06 15.50
C ASP A 8 -10.32 33.18 16.54
N LYS A 9 -11.17 34.21 16.58
CA LYS A 9 -11.08 35.32 17.53
C LYS A 9 -11.95 35.14 18.79
N SER A 10 -12.39 33.93 19.10
CA SER A 10 -12.98 33.66 20.41
C SER A 10 -11.84 33.53 21.43
N SER A 11 -11.81 34.40 22.44
CA SER A 11 -10.81 34.38 23.52
C SER A 11 -11.08 33.27 24.53
N VAL A 12 -11.42 32.07 24.04
CA VAL A 12 -11.54 30.88 24.89
C VAL A 12 -10.11 30.48 25.23
N ARG A 13 -9.69 30.75 26.47
CA ARG A 13 -8.48 30.15 27.03
C ARG A 13 -8.76 28.65 27.14
N PHE A 14 -8.33 27.88 26.15
CA PHE A 14 -8.22 26.44 26.32
C PHE A 14 -7.15 26.22 27.40
N SER A 15 -7.52 25.50 28.46
CA SER A 15 -6.53 24.94 29.37
C SER A 15 -5.59 24.07 28.55
N ASP A 16 -4.29 24.22 28.74
CA ASP A 16 -3.33 23.30 28.13
C ASP A 16 -3.55 21.91 28.75
N LEU A 17 -4.09 20.99 27.96
CA LEU A 17 -4.38 19.62 28.37
C LEU A 17 -3.24 18.65 27.98
N HIS A 18 -2.10 19.15 27.51
CA HIS A 18 -1.02 18.31 26.99
C HIS A 18 -0.60 17.22 28.00
N ASP A 19 -0.31 17.61 29.23
CA ASP A 19 0.21 16.67 30.24
C ASP A 19 -0.82 15.61 30.63
N ASP A 20 -2.09 16.00 30.77
CA ASP A 20 -3.19 15.08 31.06
C ASP A 20 -3.41 14.10 29.90
N LEU A 21 -3.46 14.60 28.66
CA LEU A 21 -3.61 13.78 27.46
C LEU A 21 -2.42 12.81 27.31
N HIS A 22 -1.21 13.29 27.51
CA HIS A 22 0.00 12.46 27.43
C HIS A 22 0.02 11.37 28.51
N GLN A 23 -0.37 11.69 29.75
CA GLN A 23 -0.41 10.71 30.85
C GLN A 23 -1.49 9.64 30.65
N GLN A 24 -2.65 10.01 30.11
CA GLN A 24 -3.81 9.13 29.97
C GLN A 24 -3.83 8.37 28.65
N PHE A 25 -3.18 8.87 27.60
CA PHE A 25 -3.21 8.24 26.29
C PHE A 25 -2.62 6.84 26.34
N ARG A 26 -3.43 5.86 25.92
CA ARG A 26 -3.00 4.48 25.71
C ARG A 26 -3.54 4.04 24.36
N TRP A 27 -2.68 3.45 23.55
CA TRP A 27 -3.10 2.79 22.33
C TRP A 27 -4.03 1.63 22.68
N GLN A 28 -5.26 1.68 22.18
CA GLN A 28 -6.20 0.58 22.30
C GLN A 28 -5.92 -0.41 21.16
N VAL A 29 -5.04 -1.37 21.43
CA VAL A 29 -4.69 -2.45 20.51
C VAL A 29 -5.42 -3.71 20.97
N PRO A 30 -6.30 -4.31 20.16
CA PRO A 30 -6.88 -5.61 20.47
C PRO A 30 -5.80 -6.70 20.49
N ASP A 31 -5.90 -7.70 21.37
CA ASP A 31 -4.96 -8.83 21.43
C ASP A 31 -4.80 -9.53 20.07
N HIS A 32 -5.89 -9.60 19.30
CA HIS A 32 -5.89 -10.17 17.96
C HIS A 32 -6.20 -9.10 16.94
N PHE A 33 -5.28 -8.89 16.00
CA PHE A 33 -5.41 -7.88 14.98
C PHE A 33 -4.72 -8.33 13.70
N ASN A 34 -5.50 -8.51 12.63
CA ASN A 34 -4.99 -8.80 11.30
C ASN A 34 -5.28 -7.61 10.37
N ILE A 35 -4.25 -7.11 9.69
CA ILE A 35 -4.37 -5.97 8.78
C ILE A 35 -5.34 -6.28 7.64
N ALA A 36 -5.32 -7.49 7.08
CA ALA A 36 -6.23 -7.87 5.99
C ALA A 36 -7.71 -7.87 6.44
N GLN A 37 -7.97 -8.10 7.73
CA GLN A 37 -9.34 -8.00 8.26
C GLN A 37 -9.88 -6.58 8.14
N VAL A 38 -9.09 -5.58 8.53
CA VAL A 38 -9.52 -4.17 8.58
C VAL A 38 -9.32 -3.42 7.27
N CYS A 39 -8.40 -3.87 6.41
CA CYS A 39 -8.16 -3.25 5.11
C CYS A 39 -8.99 -3.88 3.98
N MET A 40 -9.54 -5.09 4.15
CA MET A 40 -10.26 -5.77 3.07
C MET A 40 -11.52 -6.47 3.55
N ARG A 41 -11.40 -7.47 4.44
CA ARG A 41 -12.52 -8.37 4.74
C ARG A 41 -13.74 -7.65 5.31
N ARG A 42 -13.56 -6.76 6.29
CA ARG A 42 -14.69 -6.01 6.88
C ARG A 42 -15.51 -5.25 5.84
N TRP A 43 -14.86 -4.78 4.77
CA TRP A 43 -15.50 -4.02 3.71
C TRP A 43 -16.13 -4.93 2.66
N ALA A 44 -15.49 -6.06 2.36
CA ALA A 44 -15.99 -7.05 1.42
C ALA A 44 -17.17 -7.87 1.97
N GLU A 45 -17.20 -8.14 3.28
CA GLU A 45 -18.25 -8.90 3.96
C GLU A 45 -19.48 -8.05 4.27
N ALA A 46 -19.33 -6.72 4.35
CA ALA A 46 -20.44 -5.80 4.57
C ALA A 46 -21.17 -5.51 3.23
N PRO A 47 -22.47 -5.83 3.09
CA PRO A 47 -23.19 -5.67 1.82
C PRO A 47 -23.14 -4.25 1.23
N ALA A 48 -23.11 -3.23 2.09
CA ALA A 48 -23.09 -1.82 1.67
C ALA A 48 -21.76 -1.39 1.05
N SER A 49 -20.65 -2.07 1.34
CA SER A 49 -19.30 -1.71 0.87
C SER A 49 -18.65 -2.75 -0.04
N ALA A 50 -19.22 -3.95 -0.14
CA ALA A 50 -18.64 -5.04 -0.93
C ALA A 50 -18.41 -4.65 -2.40
N SER A 51 -19.36 -3.92 -3.00
CA SER A 51 -19.29 -3.41 -4.38
C SER A 51 -18.58 -2.06 -4.50
N CYS A 52 -18.21 -1.40 -3.40
CA CYS A 52 -17.44 -0.16 -3.46
C CYS A 52 -16.03 -0.42 -3.99
N THR A 53 -15.51 0.54 -4.78
CA THR A 53 -14.15 0.47 -5.32
C THR A 53 -13.11 0.54 -4.19
N ALA A 54 -12.26 -0.48 -4.12
CA ALA A 54 -11.06 -0.50 -3.28
C ALA A 54 -9.86 0.09 -4.02
N LEU A 55 -9.72 -0.23 -5.31
CA LEU A 55 -8.55 0.18 -6.11
C LEU A 55 -8.96 0.58 -7.52
N ILE A 56 -8.38 1.68 -8.01
CA ILE A 56 -8.48 2.13 -9.40
C ILE A 56 -7.13 1.85 -10.06
N ALA A 57 -7.08 0.83 -10.91
CA ALA A 57 -5.87 0.45 -11.64
C ALA A 57 -5.76 1.33 -12.88
N SER A 58 -4.77 2.22 -12.89
CA SER A 58 -4.47 3.13 -13.98
C SER A 58 -3.17 2.69 -14.67
N ALA A 59 -3.21 2.60 -16.00
CA ALA A 59 -2.05 2.23 -16.81
C ALA A 59 -1.98 3.14 -18.05
N PRO A 60 -0.78 3.39 -18.59
CA PRO A 60 -0.64 4.11 -19.86
C PRO A 60 -1.48 3.46 -20.96
N GLU A 61 -2.17 4.29 -21.75
CA GLU A 61 -2.88 3.89 -22.98
C GLU A 61 -4.00 2.86 -22.78
N ARG A 62 -4.43 2.61 -21.54
CA ARG A 62 -5.56 1.73 -21.23
C ARG A 62 -6.57 2.47 -20.35
N PRO A 63 -7.88 2.22 -20.54
CA PRO A 63 -8.88 2.76 -19.63
C PRO A 63 -8.63 2.21 -18.22
N ALA A 64 -8.82 3.06 -17.21
CA ALA A 64 -8.67 2.65 -15.83
C ALA A 64 -9.70 1.59 -15.46
N ARG A 65 -9.28 0.60 -14.67
CA ARG A 65 -10.14 -0.48 -14.19
C ARG A 65 -10.42 -0.28 -12.71
N HIS A 66 -11.68 -0.36 -12.32
CA HIS A 66 -12.11 -0.25 -10.94
C HIS A 66 -12.27 -1.66 -10.37
N HIS A 67 -11.65 -1.91 -9.22
CA HIS A 67 -11.72 -3.17 -8.50
C HIS A 67 -12.42 -2.94 -7.16
N SER A 68 -13.45 -3.72 -6.90
CA SER A 68 -14.25 -3.68 -5.68
C SER A 68 -13.56 -4.38 -4.50
N TYR A 69 -14.05 -4.12 -3.28
CA TYR A 69 -13.61 -4.88 -2.10
C TYR A 69 -13.94 -6.38 -2.21
N ALA A 70 -15.08 -6.74 -2.81
CA ALA A 70 -15.44 -8.12 -3.08
C ALA A 70 -14.44 -8.80 -4.04
N GLU A 71 -14.05 -8.13 -5.13
CA GLU A 71 -13.04 -8.65 -6.05
C GLU A 71 -11.66 -8.76 -5.39
N LEU A 72 -11.28 -7.79 -4.57
CA LEU A 72 -10.02 -7.83 -3.81
C LEU A 72 -9.99 -9.05 -2.87
N MET A 73 -11.08 -9.30 -2.13
CA MET A 73 -11.19 -10.45 -1.23
C MET A 73 -11.18 -11.77 -1.98
N ALA A 74 -11.95 -11.92 -3.05
CA ALA A 74 -11.98 -13.15 -3.82
C ALA A 74 -10.60 -13.53 -4.37
N GLN A 75 -9.86 -12.55 -4.89
CA GLN A 75 -8.52 -12.76 -5.42
C GLN A 75 -7.49 -13.03 -4.31
N ALA A 76 -7.60 -12.33 -3.17
CA ALA A 76 -6.72 -12.59 -2.03
C ALA A 76 -6.94 -13.98 -1.43
N ASN A 77 -8.19 -14.45 -1.37
CA ASN A 77 -8.52 -15.80 -0.90
C ASN A 77 -7.94 -16.88 -1.82
N ARG A 78 -8.10 -16.73 -3.15
CA ARG A 78 -7.48 -17.62 -4.14
C ARG A 78 -5.97 -17.67 -3.97
N LEU A 79 -5.33 -16.51 -3.83
CA LEU A 79 -3.89 -16.46 -3.63
C LEU A 79 -3.46 -17.06 -2.28
N SER A 80 -4.20 -16.85 -1.18
CA SER A 80 -3.88 -17.49 0.10
C SER A 80 -3.98 -19.00 0.04
N ASN A 81 -4.99 -19.55 -0.64
CA ASN A 81 -5.09 -20.99 -0.89
C ASN A 81 -3.91 -21.51 -1.72
N ALA A 82 -3.57 -20.82 -2.81
CA ALA A 82 -2.42 -21.17 -3.65
C ALA A 82 -1.11 -21.16 -2.85
N LEU A 83 -0.85 -20.10 -2.08
CA LEU A 83 0.36 -20.00 -1.25
C LEU A 83 0.41 -21.10 -0.17
N ALA A 84 -0.73 -21.43 0.44
CA ALA A 84 -0.82 -22.56 1.37
C ALA A 84 -0.52 -23.90 0.68
N ALA A 85 -1.01 -24.12 -0.54
CA ALA A 85 -0.71 -25.32 -1.34
C ALA A 85 0.77 -25.41 -1.74
N LEU A 86 1.44 -24.26 -1.93
CA LEU A 86 2.89 -24.17 -2.11
C LEU A 86 3.68 -24.30 -0.79
N GLY A 87 2.98 -24.51 0.33
CA GLY A 87 3.57 -24.74 1.64
C GLY A 87 4.07 -23.49 2.34
N VAL A 88 3.53 -22.30 2.03
CA VAL A 88 3.76 -21.08 2.81
C VAL A 88 3.04 -21.20 4.15
N GLN A 89 3.76 -20.91 5.23
CA GLN A 89 3.27 -21.01 6.60
C GLN A 89 3.19 -19.63 7.28
N ARG A 90 2.50 -19.57 8.40
CA ARG A 90 2.48 -18.39 9.28
C ARG A 90 3.90 -18.01 9.68
N GLY A 91 4.27 -16.75 9.52
CA GLY A 91 5.62 -16.23 9.77
C GLY A 91 6.59 -16.34 8.60
N ASP A 92 6.28 -17.10 7.54
CA ASP A 92 7.11 -17.14 6.33
C ASP A 92 7.12 -15.79 5.61
N ARG A 93 8.23 -15.46 4.97
CA ARG A 93 8.37 -14.21 4.20
C ARG A 93 8.03 -14.46 2.74
N VAL A 94 7.13 -13.65 2.20
CA VAL A 94 6.78 -13.64 0.78
C VAL A 94 7.26 -12.32 0.17
N ALA A 95 8.22 -12.42 -0.76
CA ALA A 95 8.76 -11.28 -1.47
C ALA A 95 7.72 -10.76 -2.48
N ILE A 96 7.40 -9.47 -2.41
CA ILE A 96 6.44 -8.81 -3.31
C ILE A 96 7.23 -7.77 -4.12
N VAL A 97 7.53 -8.10 -5.38
CA VAL A 97 8.33 -7.32 -6.33
C VAL A 97 7.44 -6.82 -7.46
N LEU A 98 6.42 -6.05 -7.08
CA LEU A 98 5.36 -5.57 -7.97
C LEU A 98 5.24 -4.04 -7.91
N PRO A 99 4.80 -3.38 -8.99
CA PRO A 99 4.56 -1.94 -8.98
C PRO A 99 3.23 -1.62 -8.29
N GLN A 100 2.77 -0.38 -8.32
CA GLN A 100 1.41 -0.05 -7.88
C GLN A 100 0.37 -0.61 -8.87
N ARG A 101 -0.18 -1.78 -8.55
CA ARG A 101 -1.22 -2.47 -9.35
C ARG A 101 -2.16 -3.26 -8.45
N PHE A 102 -3.26 -3.74 -9.01
CA PHE A 102 -4.27 -4.49 -8.26
C PHE A 102 -3.69 -5.74 -7.58
N GLU A 103 -2.85 -6.48 -8.30
CA GLU A 103 -2.19 -7.70 -7.84
C GLU A 103 -1.27 -7.45 -6.64
N THR A 104 -0.71 -6.25 -6.51
CA THR A 104 0.09 -5.87 -5.33
C THR A 104 -0.77 -5.76 -4.09
N ALA A 105 -1.96 -5.15 -4.20
CA ALA A 105 -2.92 -5.10 -3.11
C ALA A 105 -3.42 -6.51 -2.75
N VAL A 106 -3.71 -7.35 -3.76
CA VAL A 106 -4.08 -8.76 -3.58
C VAL A 106 -2.99 -9.52 -2.83
N ALA A 107 -1.73 -9.39 -3.25
CA ALA A 107 -0.59 -10.06 -2.63
C ALA A 107 -0.45 -9.70 -1.14
N TYR A 108 -0.53 -8.40 -0.80
CA TYR A 108 -0.52 -7.98 0.59
C TYR A 108 -1.68 -8.59 1.39
N MET A 109 -2.91 -8.49 0.90
CA MET A 109 -4.07 -9.00 1.65
C MET A 109 -3.99 -10.52 1.84
N ALA A 110 -3.54 -11.25 0.82
CA ALA A 110 -3.40 -12.70 0.86
C ALA A 110 -2.33 -13.17 1.86
N VAL A 111 -1.15 -12.54 1.84
CA VAL A 111 -0.03 -12.86 2.73
C VAL A 111 -0.38 -12.49 4.18
N LEU A 112 -0.96 -11.31 4.39
CA LEU A 112 -1.35 -10.85 5.72
C LEU A 112 -2.47 -11.70 6.32
N GLN A 113 -3.48 -12.10 5.55
CA GLN A 113 -4.60 -12.89 6.09
C GLN A 113 -4.21 -14.32 6.47
N MET A 114 -3.16 -14.88 5.86
CA MET A 114 -2.63 -16.19 6.26
C MET A 114 -1.59 -16.11 7.41
N GLY A 115 -1.32 -14.90 7.93
CA GLY A 115 -0.33 -14.66 8.97
C GLY A 115 1.12 -14.84 8.51
N ALA A 116 1.36 -14.83 7.20
CA ALA A 116 2.69 -14.72 6.63
C ALA A 116 3.12 -13.24 6.59
N VAL A 117 4.40 -13.00 6.33
CA VAL A 117 5.02 -11.68 6.37
C VAL A 117 5.23 -11.17 4.94
N GLY A 118 4.54 -10.07 4.62
CA GLY A 118 4.73 -9.38 3.34
C GLY A 118 6.09 -8.69 3.31
N MET A 119 6.93 -9.03 2.34
CA MET A 119 8.24 -8.39 2.16
C MET A 119 8.24 -7.59 0.86
N PRO A 120 7.88 -6.29 0.90
CA PRO A 120 8.03 -5.44 -0.27
C PRO A 120 9.47 -5.32 -0.72
N LEU A 121 9.68 -5.40 -2.03
CA LEU A 121 10.95 -5.11 -2.67
C LEU A 121 10.70 -4.22 -3.89
N SER A 122 11.50 -3.16 -4.03
CA SER A 122 11.39 -2.26 -5.18
C SER A 122 11.86 -2.95 -6.46
N GLN A 123 11.15 -2.71 -7.56
CA GLN A 123 11.53 -3.16 -8.89
C GLN A 123 12.82 -2.51 -9.41
N LEU A 124 13.27 -1.45 -8.75
CA LEU A 124 14.52 -0.75 -9.06
C LEU A 124 15.75 -1.47 -8.47
N PHE A 125 15.55 -2.50 -7.66
CA PHE A 125 16.65 -3.29 -7.11
C PHE A 125 17.24 -4.21 -8.17
N GLY A 126 18.55 -4.09 -8.37
CA GLY A 126 19.32 -5.06 -9.16
C GLY A 126 19.55 -6.39 -8.41
N PRO A 127 20.15 -7.38 -9.09
CA PRO A 127 20.37 -8.73 -8.56
C PRO A 127 20.96 -8.75 -7.14
N ASP A 128 22.11 -8.14 -6.90
CA ASP A 128 22.79 -8.18 -5.59
C ASP A 128 21.91 -7.64 -4.44
N ALA A 129 21.11 -6.61 -4.71
CA ALA A 129 20.20 -6.03 -3.74
C ALA A 129 19.01 -6.96 -3.42
N LEU A 130 18.52 -7.70 -4.42
CA LEU A 130 17.48 -8.71 -4.24
C LEU A 130 18.05 -9.93 -3.51
N GLU A 131 19.20 -10.44 -3.93
CA GLU A 131 19.87 -11.61 -3.35
C GLU A 131 20.06 -11.44 -1.84
N TYR A 132 20.68 -10.33 -1.43
CA TYR A 132 20.92 -10.07 0.00
C TYR A 132 19.61 -10.13 0.81
N ARG A 133 18.54 -9.49 0.31
CA ARG A 133 17.27 -9.40 1.03
C ARG A 133 16.51 -10.73 1.05
N LEU A 134 16.52 -11.45 -0.07
CA LEU A 134 15.90 -12.77 -0.17
C LEU A 134 16.61 -13.78 0.75
N HIS A 135 17.93 -13.72 0.80
CA HIS A 135 18.74 -14.57 1.67
C HIS A 135 18.57 -14.20 3.16
N ASP A 136 18.75 -12.93 3.53
CA ASP A 136 18.67 -12.44 4.92
C ASP A 136 17.26 -12.61 5.51
N SER A 137 16.22 -12.44 4.68
CA SER A 137 14.84 -12.67 5.11
C SER A 137 14.43 -14.13 5.08
N GLU A 138 15.20 -15.01 4.44
CA GLU A 138 14.80 -16.39 4.15
C GLU A 138 13.42 -16.47 3.46
N ALA A 139 13.17 -15.59 2.48
CA ALA A 139 11.90 -15.57 1.76
C ALA A 139 11.65 -16.88 1.00
N VAL A 140 10.43 -17.41 1.10
CA VAL A 140 10.08 -18.74 0.58
C VAL A 140 9.40 -18.70 -0.79
N VAL A 141 8.76 -17.58 -1.12
CA VAL A 141 8.07 -17.31 -2.38
C VAL A 141 8.35 -15.87 -2.81
N ALA A 142 8.49 -15.64 -4.11
CA ALA A 142 8.53 -14.30 -4.70
C ALA A 142 7.39 -14.13 -5.71
N ILE A 143 6.71 -12.99 -5.66
CA ILE A 143 5.69 -12.58 -6.62
C ILE A 143 6.25 -11.38 -7.38
N CYS A 144 6.32 -11.45 -8.70
CA CYS A 144 6.94 -10.43 -9.52
C CYS A 144 6.24 -10.20 -10.85
N ASP A 145 6.53 -9.07 -11.47
CA ASP A 145 6.12 -8.77 -12.83
C ASP A 145 7.23 -9.05 -13.84
N GLN A 146 6.92 -8.83 -15.12
CA GLN A 146 7.84 -9.12 -16.22
C GLN A 146 9.17 -8.33 -16.13
N PRO A 147 9.18 -7.01 -15.84
CA PRO A 147 10.42 -6.26 -15.65
C PRO A 147 11.32 -6.77 -14.51
N SER A 148 10.73 -7.27 -13.42
CA SER A 148 11.48 -7.69 -12.23
C SER A 148 11.99 -9.13 -12.30
N LEU A 149 11.38 -9.95 -13.16
CA LEU A 149 11.68 -11.38 -13.27
C LEU A 149 13.16 -11.71 -13.56
N PRO A 150 13.87 -11.05 -14.51
CA PRO A 150 15.26 -11.41 -14.81
C PRO A 150 16.19 -11.32 -13.60
N ALA A 151 16.10 -10.21 -12.85
CA ALA A 151 16.95 -9.99 -11.68
C ALA A 151 16.67 -11.00 -10.55
N LEU A 152 15.44 -11.50 -10.43
CA LEU A 152 15.09 -12.57 -9.49
C LEU A 152 15.66 -13.93 -9.92
N LEU A 153 15.56 -14.26 -11.22
CA LEU A 153 16.09 -15.52 -11.74
C LEU A 153 17.61 -15.58 -11.63
N ASP A 154 18.30 -14.45 -11.86
CA ASP A 154 19.76 -14.34 -11.75
C ASP A 154 20.31 -14.71 -10.36
N VAL A 155 19.50 -14.54 -9.30
CA VAL A 155 19.89 -14.75 -7.90
C VAL A 155 19.27 -15.98 -7.26
N ARG A 156 18.32 -16.63 -7.94
CA ARG A 156 17.50 -17.70 -7.36
C ARG A 156 18.34 -18.87 -6.85
N GLU A 157 19.35 -19.31 -7.61
CA GLU A 157 20.22 -20.42 -7.21
C GLU A 157 21.02 -20.13 -5.92
N ARG A 158 21.22 -18.85 -5.60
CA ARG A 158 21.90 -18.38 -4.38
C ARG A 158 20.95 -18.12 -3.21
N CYS A 159 19.64 -18.27 -3.44
CA CYS A 159 18.58 -18.12 -2.45
C CYS A 159 17.88 -19.48 -2.23
N PRO A 160 18.51 -20.45 -1.54
CA PRO A 160 18.03 -21.84 -1.49
C PRO A 160 16.65 -22.03 -0.84
N LEU A 161 16.20 -21.06 -0.02
CA LEU A 161 14.88 -21.08 0.59
C LEU A 161 13.78 -20.55 -0.33
N LEU A 162 14.13 -19.82 -1.40
CA LEU A 162 13.19 -19.32 -2.41
C LEU A 162 12.73 -20.47 -3.31
N ARG A 163 11.63 -21.12 -2.93
CA ARG A 163 11.10 -22.30 -3.62
C ARG A 163 10.47 -21.95 -4.96
N VAL A 164 9.67 -20.88 -4.99
CA VAL A 164 8.78 -20.56 -6.12
C VAL A 164 8.79 -19.07 -6.45
N VAL A 165 8.86 -18.76 -7.74
CA VAL A 165 8.65 -17.43 -8.32
C VAL A 165 7.33 -17.45 -9.10
N ILE A 166 6.39 -16.59 -8.69
CA ILE A 166 5.08 -16.40 -9.31
C ILE A 166 5.12 -15.13 -10.16
N GLY A 167 4.83 -15.26 -11.45
CA GLY A 167 4.83 -14.16 -12.41
C GLY A 167 3.42 -13.62 -12.70
N VAL A 168 3.23 -12.31 -12.64
CA VAL A 168 2.00 -11.65 -13.12
C VAL A 168 2.07 -11.34 -14.62
N ASP A 169 0.93 -11.27 -15.30
CA ASP A 169 0.79 -11.01 -16.75
C ASP A 169 1.61 -11.95 -17.65
N GLY A 170 1.73 -13.23 -17.30
CA GLY A 170 2.54 -14.18 -18.07
C GLY A 170 4.02 -13.81 -18.13
N ALA A 171 4.54 -13.21 -17.05
CA ALA A 171 5.91 -12.72 -16.94
C ALA A 171 6.93 -13.68 -17.60
N ALA A 172 7.50 -13.21 -18.70
CA ALA A 172 8.56 -13.87 -19.45
C ALA A 172 9.65 -12.84 -19.76
N SER A 173 10.89 -13.18 -19.46
CA SER A 173 12.05 -12.37 -19.84
C SER A 173 12.20 -12.29 -21.37
N SER A 174 12.94 -11.30 -21.85
CA SER A 174 13.28 -11.16 -23.27
C SER A 174 14.10 -12.34 -23.82
N SER A 175 14.77 -13.09 -22.95
CA SER A 175 15.51 -14.31 -23.27
C SER A 175 14.64 -15.58 -23.25
N GLY A 176 13.34 -15.45 -22.99
CA GLY A 176 12.38 -16.56 -22.98
C GLY A 176 12.27 -17.33 -21.66
N GLN A 177 13.05 -16.98 -20.64
CA GLN A 177 12.89 -17.53 -19.29
C GLN A 177 11.56 -17.04 -18.68
N ARG A 178 10.87 -17.90 -17.96
CA ARG A 178 9.56 -17.63 -17.35
C ARG A 178 9.62 -17.83 -15.84
N ALA A 179 8.68 -17.21 -15.13
CA ALA A 179 8.40 -17.58 -13.75
C ALA A 179 7.99 -19.06 -13.66
N ASP A 180 8.11 -19.66 -12.47
CA ASP A 180 7.72 -21.06 -12.25
C ASP A 180 6.22 -21.26 -12.45
N LEU A 181 5.44 -20.29 -11.98
CA LEU A 181 3.98 -20.30 -12.01
C LEU A 181 3.46 -18.99 -12.58
N ASP A 182 2.43 -19.09 -13.42
CA ASP A 182 1.66 -17.94 -13.87
C ASP A 182 0.56 -17.61 -12.86
N TRP A 183 0.46 -16.34 -12.48
CA TRP A 183 -0.51 -15.84 -11.52
C TRP A 183 -1.96 -16.19 -11.89
N VAL A 184 -2.36 -16.00 -13.15
CA VAL A 184 -3.75 -16.21 -13.56
C VAL A 184 -4.09 -17.70 -13.53
N ALA A 185 -3.20 -18.53 -14.08
CA ALA A 185 -3.38 -19.98 -14.10
C ALA A 185 -3.37 -20.59 -12.69
N LEU A 186 -2.55 -20.05 -11.78
CA LEU A 186 -2.49 -20.47 -10.38
C LEU A 186 -3.81 -20.18 -9.65
N LEU A 187 -4.29 -18.93 -9.71
CA LEU A 187 -5.49 -18.50 -8.98
C LEU A 187 -6.79 -19.08 -9.53
N ALA A 188 -6.80 -19.46 -10.81
CA ALA A 188 -7.95 -20.13 -11.43
C ALA A 188 -8.23 -21.52 -10.84
N GLN A 189 -7.23 -22.16 -10.21
CA GLN A 189 -7.35 -23.50 -9.63
C GLN A 189 -7.87 -23.48 -8.19
N GLU A 190 -7.87 -22.32 -7.54
CA GLU A 190 -8.18 -22.19 -6.13
C GLU A 190 -9.61 -21.67 -5.89
N PRO A 191 -10.26 -22.05 -4.78
CA PRO A 191 -11.51 -21.43 -4.36
C PRO A 191 -11.27 -20.00 -3.87
N ASP A 192 -12.33 -19.18 -3.90
CA ASP A 192 -12.33 -17.81 -3.38
C ASP A 192 -12.84 -17.69 -1.94
N ASP A 193 -12.99 -18.81 -1.24
CA ASP A 193 -13.14 -18.84 0.22
C ASP A 193 -11.81 -19.17 0.89
N PHE A 194 -11.49 -18.46 1.97
CA PHE A 194 -10.31 -18.70 2.79
C PHE A 194 -10.63 -18.33 4.23
N SER A 195 -10.26 -19.19 5.18
CA SER A 195 -10.38 -18.88 6.61
C SER A 195 -9.15 -18.11 7.09
N PRO A 196 -9.27 -16.81 7.43
CA PRO A 196 -8.12 -16.00 7.82
C PRO A 196 -7.54 -16.44 9.16
N VAL A 197 -6.22 -16.35 9.30
CA VAL A 197 -5.52 -16.62 10.55
C VAL A 197 -5.82 -15.52 11.55
N ARG A 198 -6.23 -15.93 12.75
CA ARG A 198 -6.43 -15.06 13.90
C ARG A 198 -5.07 -14.71 14.53
N THR A 199 -4.37 -13.78 13.90
CA THR A 199 -3.04 -13.32 14.34
C THR A 199 -3.12 -12.52 15.65
N HIS A 200 -2.13 -12.68 16.51
CA HIS A 200 -1.88 -11.76 17.61
C HIS A 200 -1.40 -10.41 17.06
N SER A 201 -1.71 -9.33 17.73
CA SER A 201 -1.39 -7.97 17.29
C SER A 201 0.11 -7.68 17.16
N GLU A 202 0.93 -8.40 17.93
CA GLU A 202 2.40 -8.33 17.94
C GLU A 202 3.07 -9.19 16.85
N GLU A 203 2.33 -10.03 16.14
CA GLU A 203 2.93 -10.86 15.11
C GLU A 203 3.37 -10.05 13.90
N ALA A 204 4.48 -10.50 13.31
CA ALA A 204 5.06 -9.91 12.12
C ALA A 204 4.06 -9.88 10.97
N ALA A 205 3.92 -8.71 10.35
CA ALA A 205 3.04 -8.48 9.23
C ALA A 205 3.82 -8.09 7.98
N VAL A 206 4.80 -7.20 8.14
CA VAL A 206 5.60 -6.67 7.04
C VAL A 206 7.08 -6.65 7.42
N LEU A 207 7.95 -7.01 6.49
CA LEU A 207 9.40 -6.86 6.62
C LEU A 207 9.89 -5.86 5.57
N ILE A 208 10.34 -4.68 6.00
CA ILE A 208 10.83 -3.62 5.09
C ILE A 208 12.33 -3.44 5.28
N TYR A 209 13.09 -3.58 4.20
CA TYR A 209 14.52 -3.27 4.23
C TYR A 209 14.79 -1.78 4.03
N THR A 210 15.58 -1.21 4.94
CA THR A 210 15.99 0.19 4.89
C THR A 210 17.50 0.30 4.62
N SER A 211 17.92 1.38 3.96
CA SER A 211 19.35 1.69 3.81
C SER A 211 19.93 1.98 5.19
N GLY A 212 20.83 1.11 5.66
CA GLY A 212 21.59 1.35 6.87
C GLY A 212 22.57 2.52 6.66
N THR A 213 22.85 3.27 7.72
CA THR A 213 23.91 4.31 7.70
C THR A 213 25.31 3.70 7.66
N THR A 214 25.44 2.42 8.01
CA THR A 214 26.68 1.63 7.97
C THR A 214 26.36 0.18 7.60
N GLY A 215 26.97 -0.36 6.54
CA GLY A 215 26.86 -1.77 6.16
C GLY A 215 25.61 -2.13 5.34
N ASN A 216 25.27 -3.41 5.35
CA ASN A 216 24.16 -3.96 4.57
C ASN A 216 22.79 -3.40 5.01
N PRO A 217 21.78 -3.38 4.11
CA PRO A 217 20.41 -2.99 4.46
C PRO A 217 19.86 -3.76 5.66
N LYS A 218 19.06 -3.12 6.51
CA LYS A 218 18.48 -3.77 7.70
C LYS A 218 16.99 -4.00 7.52
N GLY A 219 16.52 -5.21 7.81
CA GLY A 219 15.10 -5.56 7.82
C GLY A 219 14.38 -5.04 9.06
N ALA A 220 13.49 -4.06 8.89
CA ALA A 220 12.57 -3.60 9.92
C ALA A 220 11.33 -4.51 9.92
N LEU A 221 11.19 -5.32 10.96
CA LEU A 221 10.03 -6.20 11.15
C LEU A 221 8.90 -5.41 11.82
N ILE A 222 7.78 -5.30 11.13
CA ILE A 222 6.63 -4.47 11.52
C ILE A 222 5.48 -5.39 11.92
N PRO A 223 4.96 -5.28 13.16
CA PRO A 223 3.85 -6.10 13.62
C PRO A 223 2.51 -5.60 13.07
N HIS A 224 1.48 -6.45 13.08
CA HIS A 224 0.15 -6.07 12.60
C HIS A 224 -0.40 -4.79 13.26
N ARG A 225 -0.22 -4.62 14.57
CA ARG A 225 -0.71 -3.43 15.30
C ARG A 225 -0.08 -2.12 14.84
N ALA A 226 1.05 -2.14 14.14
CA ALA A 226 1.73 -0.93 13.73
C ALA A 226 0.84 -0.06 12.82
N LEU A 227 -0.10 -0.67 12.10
CA LEU A 227 -1.11 0.07 11.36
C LEU A 227 -1.90 1.01 12.28
N ILE A 228 -2.36 0.55 13.45
CA ILE A 228 -3.13 1.38 14.41
C ILE A 228 -2.31 2.60 14.84
N GLY A 229 -1.02 2.39 15.15
CA GLY A 229 -0.12 3.50 15.48
C GLY A 229 0.03 4.50 14.34
N ASN A 230 0.18 4.00 13.11
CA ASN A 230 0.36 4.82 11.92
C ASN A 230 -0.88 5.66 11.55
N LEU A 231 -2.09 5.12 11.79
CA LEU A 231 -3.35 5.75 11.39
C LEU A 231 -3.51 7.16 11.95
N SER A 232 -3.07 7.44 13.17
CA SER A 232 -3.17 8.78 13.78
C SER A 232 -2.41 9.85 12.97
N GLY A 233 -1.17 9.55 12.58
CA GLY A 233 -0.35 10.43 11.75
C GLY A 233 -0.98 10.62 10.36
N PHE A 234 -1.46 9.52 9.77
CA PHE A 234 -2.12 9.54 8.46
C PHE A 234 -3.40 10.40 8.46
N VAL A 235 -4.33 10.20 9.40
CA VAL A 235 -5.58 10.98 9.40
C VAL A 235 -5.31 12.47 9.66
N CYS A 236 -4.41 12.80 10.59
CA CYS A 236 -4.07 14.19 10.90
C CYS A 236 -3.40 14.89 9.72
N SER A 237 -2.48 14.23 9.02
CA SER A 237 -1.79 14.81 7.86
C SER A 237 -2.68 14.90 6.62
N GLN A 238 -3.77 14.13 6.58
CA GLN A 238 -4.70 14.04 5.45
C GLN A 238 -6.07 14.66 5.76
N ASN A 239 -6.11 15.71 6.59
CA ASN A 239 -7.34 16.46 6.91
C ASN A 239 -8.52 15.54 7.33
N TRP A 240 -8.25 14.62 8.25
CA TRP A 240 -9.21 13.64 8.79
C TRP A 240 -9.75 12.65 7.75
N PHE A 241 -8.87 12.14 6.89
CA PHE A 241 -9.19 11.17 5.84
C PHE A 241 -10.15 10.06 6.30
N GLY A 242 -11.14 9.76 5.46
CA GLY A 242 -12.16 8.75 5.72
C GLY A 242 -13.40 9.29 6.43
N PHE A 243 -13.32 10.50 7.00
CA PHE A 243 -14.40 11.21 7.66
C PHE A 243 -14.60 12.59 7.03
N ASP A 244 -15.73 13.24 7.31
CA ASP A 244 -15.79 14.70 7.21
C ASP A 244 -15.16 15.30 8.48
N PRO A 245 -14.24 16.27 8.37
CA PRO A 245 -13.51 16.83 9.51
C PRO A 245 -14.40 17.63 10.48
N PHE A 246 -15.63 17.97 10.07
CA PHE A 246 -16.60 18.71 10.88
C PHE A 246 -17.81 17.85 11.29
N ASP A 247 -18.07 16.73 10.60
CA ASP A 247 -19.16 15.80 10.92
C ASP A 247 -18.84 14.34 10.56
N ALA A 248 -18.40 13.55 11.55
CA ALA A 248 -18.07 12.13 11.35
C ALA A 248 -19.25 11.24 10.91
N SER A 249 -20.49 11.75 10.89
CA SER A 249 -21.67 11.02 10.38
C SER A 249 -21.81 11.09 8.85
N VAL A 250 -21.10 12.00 8.19
CA VAL A 250 -21.16 12.18 6.73
C VAL A 250 -20.18 11.23 6.04
N SER A 251 -20.67 10.51 5.02
CA SER A 251 -19.83 9.63 4.21
C SER A 251 -18.82 10.45 3.40
N SER A 252 -17.54 10.11 3.55
CA SER A 252 -16.45 10.75 2.82
C SER A 252 -16.37 10.26 1.37
N ALA A 253 -16.29 11.17 0.39
CA ALA A 253 -16.02 10.82 -1.01
C ALA A 253 -14.51 10.75 -1.32
N ALA A 254 -13.68 10.46 -0.30
CA ALA A 254 -12.24 10.51 -0.44
C ALA A 254 -11.71 9.46 -1.43
N VAL A 255 -10.86 9.93 -2.34
CA VAL A 255 -10.03 9.15 -3.25
C VAL A 255 -8.56 9.52 -3.02
N PHE A 256 -7.71 8.52 -2.83
CA PHE A 256 -6.29 8.71 -2.56
C PHE A 256 -5.42 8.35 -3.77
N TRP A 257 -4.33 9.09 -3.98
CA TRP A 257 -3.28 8.72 -4.92
C TRP A 257 -1.92 9.24 -4.45
N SER A 258 -0.85 8.49 -4.70
CA SER A 258 0.51 8.91 -4.42
C SER A 258 1.49 8.25 -5.40
N PRO A 259 2.54 8.94 -5.87
CA PRO A 259 3.64 8.32 -6.59
C PRO A 259 4.59 7.53 -5.67
N ALA A 260 4.35 7.51 -4.35
CA ALA A 260 5.12 6.70 -3.41
C ALA A 260 4.85 5.22 -3.65
N ASP A 261 5.86 4.53 -4.18
CA ASP A 261 5.81 3.10 -4.46
C ASP A 261 5.42 2.29 -3.19
N TRP A 262 4.50 1.34 -3.36
CA TRP A 262 3.98 0.47 -2.29
C TRP A 262 5.02 -0.54 -1.80
N ALA A 263 6.22 -0.56 -2.38
CA ALA A 263 7.39 -1.24 -1.85
C ALA A 263 8.10 -0.49 -0.70
N TRP A 264 7.72 0.77 -0.43
CA TRP A 264 8.33 1.59 0.61
C TRP A 264 7.33 1.87 1.72
N THR A 265 7.83 2.14 2.94
CA THR A 265 6.98 2.45 4.10
C THR A 265 6.01 3.59 3.79
N GLY A 266 6.44 4.67 3.13
CA GLY A 266 5.56 5.78 2.80
C GLY A 266 4.42 5.40 1.83
N GLY A 267 4.67 4.57 0.82
CA GLY A 267 3.61 4.12 -0.09
C GLY A 267 2.69 3.07 0.54
N LEU A 268 3.26 2.15 1.31
CA LEU A 268 2.50 1.07 1.94
C LEU A 268 1.71 1.55 3.17
N MET A 269 2.41 2.17 4.12
CA MET A 269 1.86 2.57 5.42
C MET A 269 1.20 3.94 5.38
N ASP A 270 1.59 4.86 4.48
CA ASP A 270 0.99 6.21 4.39
C ASP A 270 0.15 6.45 3.12
N ALA A 271 -0.14 5.39 2.35
CA ALA A 271 -1.10 5.45 1.25
C ALA A 271 -1.98 4.19 1.18
N LEU A 272 -1.43 3.03 0.77
CA LEU A 272 -2.24 1.82 0.48
C LEU A 272 -3.03 1.34 1.69
N LEU A 273 -2.36 0.97 2.79
CA LEU A 273 -3.02 0.34 3.93
C LEU A 273 -4.00 1.27 4.65
N PRO A 274 -3.70 2.54 4.94
CA PRO A 274 -4.68 3.44 5.55
C PRO A 274 -5.87 3.73 4.63
N THR A 275 -5.66 3.88 3.32
CA THR A 275 -6.76 4.13 2.39
C THR A 275 -7.74 2.96 2.38
N LEU A 276 -7.20 1.74 2.30
CA LEU A 276 -7.99 0.51 2.40
C LEU A 276 -8.59 0.32 3.80
N TYR A 277 -7.87 0.72 4.86
CA TYR A 277 -8.41 0.75 6.20
C TYR A 277 -9.70 1.57 6.20
N PHE A 278 -9.73 2.79 5.68
CA PHE A 278 -10.96 3.60 5.70
C PHE A 278 -12.02 3.24 4.64
N GLY A 279 -11.85 2.14 3.90
CA GLY A 279 -12.86 1.68 2.94
C GLY A 279 -12.94 2.57 1.70
N ARG A 280 -11.85 3.28 1.38
CA ARG A 280 -11.81 4.27 0.28
C ARG A 280 -10.99 3.76 -0.90
N PRO A 281 -11.27 4.26 -2.12
CA PRO A 281 -10.48 3.90 -3.30
C PRO A 281 -9.10 4.54 -3.26
N ILE A 282 -8.09 3.74 -3.60
CA ILE A 282 -6.74 4.21 -3.95
C ILE A 282 -6.48 4.02 -5.45
N VAL A 283 -5.89 5.03 -6.09
CA VAL A 283 -5.41 4.91 -7.48
C VAL A 283 -4.01 4.27 -7.44
N GLY A 284 -3.85 3.13 -8.10
CA GLY A 284 -2.54 2.53 -8.37
C GLY A 284 -2.14 2.80 -9.81
N HIS A 285 -0.99 3.45 -10.02
CA HIS A 285 -0.51 3.75 -11.36
C HIS A 285 0.80 3.02 -11.65
N ASN A 286 0.79 2.15 -12.66
CA ASN A 286 1.98 1.44 -13.13
C ASN A 286 2.61 2.19 -14.31
N GLY A 287 3.37 3.24 -14.00
CA GLY A 287 4.07 4.04 -14.99
C GLY A 287 5.08 5.00 -14.37
N ARG A 288 5.96 5.57 -15.20
CA ARG A 288 6.96 6.52 -14.73
C ARG A 288 6.30 7.82 -14.31
N PHE A 289 6.72 8.33 -13.16
CA PHE A 289 6.28 9.64 -12.70
C PHE A 289 6.67 10.73 -13.69
N SER A 290 5.72 11.61 -14.01
CA SER A 290 5.99 12.93 -14.57
C SER A 290 5.09 13.97 -13.90
N PRO A 291 5.53 15.24 -13.81
CA PRO A 291 4.72 16.32 -13.28
C PRO A 291 3.31 16.43 -13.89
N GLN A 292 3.21 16.37 -15.22
CA GLN A 292 1.95 16.50 -15.94
C GLN A 292 1.04 15.30 -15.67
N LEU A 293 1.60 14.09 -15.71
CA LEU A 293 0.87 12.87 -15.43
C LEU A 293 0.30 12.84 -14.01
N ALA A 294 1.04 13.38 -13.02
CA ALA A 294 0.52 13.53 -11.66
C ALA A 294 -0.77 14.37 -11.62
N PHE A 295 -0.79 15.51 -12.31
CA PHE A 295 -1.99 16.35 -12.40
C PHE A 295 -3.12 15.69 -13.19
N GLU A 296 -2.79 14.99 -14.27
CA GLU A 296 -3.75 14.24 -15.10
C GLU A 296 -4.42 13.13 -14.31
N LEU A 297 -3.66 12.31 -13.59
CA LEU A 297 -4.18 11.26 -12.70
C LEU A 297 -5.09 11.86 -11.63
N MET A 298 -4.65 12.95 -10.98
CA MET A 298 -5.45 13.59 -9.95
C MET A 298 -6.78 14.14 -10.48
N GLN A 299 -6.78 14.74 -11.66
CA GLN A 299 -8.00 15.23 -12.30
C GLN A 299 -8.89 14.07 -12.77
N GLN A 300 -8.33 13.11 -13.51
CA GLN A 300 -9.06 12.03 -14.16
C GLN A 300 -9.78 11.13 -13.14
N HIS A 301 -9.12 10.86 -12.01
CA HIS A 301 -9.66 9.96 -10.99
C HIS A 301 -10.32 10.70 -9.82
N GLY A 302 -10.46 12.02 -9.91
CA GLY A 302 -11.06 12.83 -8.85
C GLY A 302 -10.32 12.70 -7.52
N VAL A 303 -8.98 12.65 -7.56
CA VAL A 303 -8.15 12.50 -6.37
C VAL A 303 -8.39 13.70 -5.44
N THR A 304 -8.73 13.37 -4.21
CA THR A 304 -9.00 14.32 -3.13
C THR A 304 -7.84 14.43 -2.15
N HIS A 305 -7.06 13.36 -1.99
CA HIS A 305 -5.99 13.28 -1.01
C HIS A 305 -4.75 12.70 -1.68
N THR A 306 -3.59 13.28 -1.37
CA THR A 306 -2.33 12.83 -1.95
C THR A 306 -1.18 12.91 -0.96
N PHE A 307 -0.18 12.07 -1.18
CA PHE A 307 1.12 12.15 -0.54
C PHE A 307 2.18 12.34 -1.62
N LEU A 308 2.91 13.47 -1.58
CA LEU A 308 3.94 13.81 -2.54
C LEU A 308 5.25 14.14 -1.83
N PHE A 309 6.36 13.51 -2.25
CA PHE A 309 7.69 13.86 -1.76
C PHE A 309 8.06 15.30 -2.16
N PRO A 310 8.88 16.01 -1.38
CA PRO A 310 9.29 17.38 -1.69
C PRO A 310 9.91 17.51 -3.09
N THR A 311 10.71 16.53 -3.51
CA THR A 311 11.30 16.48 -4.85
C THR A 311 10.23 16.39 -5.95
N ALA A 312 9.18 15.59 -5.77
CA ALA A 312 8.05 15.51 -6.71
C ALA A 312 7.26 16.81 -6.76
N LEU A 313 6.97 17.42 -5.60
CA LEU A 313 6.30 18.72 -5.51
C LEU A 313 7.08 19.83 -6.22
N LYS A 314 8.40 19.92 -6.00
CA LYS A 314 9.27 20.90 -6.67
C LYS A 314 9.26 20.69 -8.19
N ALA A 315 9.32 19.45 -8.66
CA ALA A 315 9.22 19.14 -10.09
C ALA A 315 7.87 19.57 -10.67
N MET A 316 6.77 19.32 -9.94
CA MET A 316 5.42 19.75 -10.31
C MET A 316 5.28 21.27 -10.38
N MET A 317 5.77 22.00 -9.38
CA MET A 317 5.75 23.46 -9.35
C MET A 317 6.55 24.07 -10.51
N LYS A 318 7.71 23.48 -10.84
CA LYS A 318 8.53 23.95 -11.97
C LYS A 318 7.85 23.73 -13.32
N ALA A 319 7.23 22.56 -13.49
CA ALA A 319 6.62 22.17 -14.77
C ALA A 319 5.28 22.86 -15.03
N VAL A 320 4.48 23.10 -13.98
CA VAL A 320 3.18 23.78 -14.08
C VAL A 320 3.08 24.85 -12.98
N PRO A 321 3.70 26.03 -13.16
CA PRO A 321 3.71 27.09 -12.14
C PRO A 321 2.32 27.64 -11.81
N VAL A 322 1.38 27.58 -12.77
CA VAL A 322 0.00 28.01 -12.60
C VAL A 322 -0.94 26.87 -12.99
N VAL A 323 -1.45 26.16 -11.98
CA VAL A 323 -2.22 24.91 -12.15
C VAL A 323 -3.66 25.15 -12.64
N ARG A 324 -4.35 26.13 -12.07
CA ARG A 324 -5.81 26.33 -12.25
C ARG A 324 -6.30 26.50 -13.71
N PRO A 325 -5.55 27.13 -14.63
CA PRO A 325 -5.97 27.19 -16.04
C PRO A 325 -6.00 25.83 -16.73
N HIS A 326 -5.12 24.91 -16.32
CA HIS A 326 -4.86 23.64 -17.00
C HIS A 326 -5.61 22.46 -16.37
N TYR A 327 -5.79 22.49 -15.05
CA TYR A 327 -6.35 21.36 -14.30
C TYR A 327 -7.47 21.78 -13.34
N ARG A 328 -8.42 20.87 -13.13
CA ARG A 328 -9.50 20.93 -12.13
C ARG A 328 -9.25 19.82 -11.11
N LEU A 329 -8.64 20.20 -10.00
CA LEU A 329 -8.26 19.26 -8.94
C LEU A 329 -9.23 19.39 -7.77
N PRO A 330 -9.97 18.34 -7.39
CA PRO A 330 -10.85 18.34 -6.21
C PRO A 330 -10.08 18.06 -4.91
N LEU A 331 -8.78 18.42 -4.85
CA LEU A 331 -7.92 18.17 -3.69
C LEU A 331 -8.45 18.84 -2.43
N GLN A 332 -8.58 18.06 -1.37
CA GLN A 332 -8.96 18.44 -0.02
C GLN A 332 -7.73 18.49 0.90
N ALA A 333 -6.75 17.60 0.70
CA ALA A 333 -5.50 17.61 1.42
C ALA A 333 -4.31 17.10 0.57
N GLY A 334 -3.11 17.51 0.97
CA GLY A 334 -1.86 16.99 0.44
C GLY A 334 -0.82 16.94 1.54
N MET A 335 -0.22 15.77 1.75
CA MET A 335 0.90 15.58 2.66
C MET A 335 2.21 15.62 1.88
N SER A 336 3.27 16.17 2.48
CA SER A 336 4.63 16.00 2.01
C SER A 336 5.55 15.51 3.12
N ALA A 337 6.40 14.53 2.79
CA ALA A 337 7.32 13.88 3.71
C ALA A 337 8.46 13.21 2.93
N GLY A 338 9.49 12.77 3.65
CA GLY A 338 10.67 12.07 3.12
C GLY A 338 11.92 12.94 3.04
N GLU A 339 11.77 14.25 2.88
CA GLU A 339 12.87 15.22 2.83
C GLU A 339 12.41 16.57 3.42
N ALA A 340 13.33 17.51 3.64
CA ALA A 340 12.96 18.87 4.04
C ALA A 340 12.20 19.60 2.92
N VAL A 341 11.04 20.15 3.27
CA VAL A 341 10.24 21.01 2.38
C VAL A 341 10.86 22.40 2.38
N GLY A 342 11.93 22.55 1.59
CA GLY A 342 12.46 23.79 1.00
C GLY A 342 12.44 25.05 1.85
#